data_AF-A0AAQ3KYS1-F1
#
_entry.id   AF-A0AAQ3KYS1-F1
#
_cell.length_a   1.000
_cell.length_b   1.000
_cell.length_c   1.000
_cell.angle_alpha   90.00
_cell.angle_beta   90.00
_cell.angle_gamma   90.00
#
_symmetry.space_group_name_H-M   'P 1'
#
loop_
_entity.id
_entity.type
_entity.pdbx_description
1 polymer ?
#
loop_
_entity_poly.entity_id
_entity_poly.type
_entity_poly.pdbx_seq_one_letter_code
_entity_poly.pdbx_strand_id
1 'polypeptide(L)'
;MSLQESLNKFKQQQEKCQSTLTNIASRTSSKASHKATPISNFSAPSKVIPSVKFSNDTERLQHINAIRKSPVGAQLKRVIDILFETRQAFTPEDINEACYVDINSNKALFDSLKNNTKVHYDGRRFCYKSKYDLNGKDQLLSLIRKYPEGLQVVEVKDSYTSVIEDLQALKAAGQVWLLSNMDSQEDIVYPNDPKVTIKVDDDLKQLFRGIELPRDMVDIEKDLQKNGMKPATNTARRRAMAEVHGITSKPKPKKKRGEITKRTKLTNAHLPELFQHLNT
;
A
#
# COMPACT_ATOMS: atom_id res chain seq x y z
N MET A 1 -21.98 -57.92 -6.99
CA MET A 1 -23.38 -57.68 -6.59
C MET A 1 -23.74 -56.20 -6.31
N SER A 2 -22.81 -55.22 -6.27
CA SER A 2 -23.16 -53.85 -5.80
C SER A 2 -23.65 -52.83 -6.86
N LEU A 3 -23.41 -53.07 -8.16
CA LEU A 3 -23.82 -52.12 -9.22
C LEU A 3 -25.33 -52.15 -9.48
N GLN A 4 -25.91 -53.35 -9.58
CA GLN A 4 -27.33 -53.54 -9.84
C GLN A 4 -28.21 -52.99 -8.71
N GLU A 5 -27.75 -53.14 -7.46
CA GLU A 5 -28.44 -52.63 -6.29
C GLU A 5 -28.43 -51.10 -6.23
N SER A 6 -27.31 -50.48 -6.65
CA SER A 6 -27.20 -49.01 -6.75
C SER A 6 -28.10 -48.44 -7.84
N LEU A 7 -28.20 -49.13 -8.98
CA LEU A 7 -29.07 -48.74 -10.10
C LEU A 7 -30.55 -48.83 -9.72
N ASN A 8 -30.93 -49.89 -8.99
CA ASN A 8 -32.29 -50.04 -8.47
C ASN A 8 -32.64 -48.97 -7.45
N LYS A 9 -31.72 -48.63 -6.52
CA LYS A 9 -31.93 -47.53 -5.55
C LYS A 9 -32.10 -46.18 -6.25
N PHE A 10 -31.31 -45.92 -7.30
CA PHE A 10 -31.43 -44.69 -8.08
C PHE A 10 -32.77 -44.60 -8.82
N LYS A 11 -33.21 -45.70 -9.46
CA LYS A 11 -34.49 -45.75 -10.17
C LYS A 11 -35.67 -45.56 -9.21
N GLN A 12 -35.60 -46.20 -8.04
CA GLN A 12 -36.62 -46.07 -6.99
C GLN A 12 -36.66 -44.64 -6.40
N GLN A 13 -35.52 -43.95 -6.36
CA GLN A 13 -35.47 -42.54 -5.96
C GLN A 13 -36.08 -41.61 -7.02
N GLN A 14 -35.87 -41.87 -8.32
CA GLN A 14 -36.53 -41.13 -9.39
C GLN A 14 -38.06 -41.29 -9.35
N GLU A 15 -38.57 -42.50 -9.15
CA GLU A 15 -40.02 -42.77 -9.04
C GLU A 15 -40.67 -42.06 -7.85
N LYS A 16 -39.97 -41.97 -6.71
CA LYS A 16 -40.43 -41.21 -5.53
C LYS A 16 -40.51 -39.71 -5.82
N CYS A 17 -39.52 -39.16 -6.53
CA CYS A 17 -39.53 -37.74 -6.91
C CYS A 17 -40.69 -37.43 -7.86
N GLN A 18 -40.94 -38.28 -8.86
CA GLN A 18 -42.04 -38.09 -9.81
C GLN A 18 -43.41 -38.22 -9.14
N SER A 19 -43.62 -39.22 -8.27
CA SER A 19 -44.90 -39.39 -7.57
C SER A 19 -45.21 -38.22 -6.61
N THR A 20 -44.19 -37.61 -6.01
CA THR A 20 -44.34 -36.41 -5.16
C THR A 20 -44.82 -35.21 -5.99
N LEU A 21 -44.25 -34.99 -7.19
CA LEU A 21 -44.67 -33.91 -8.08
C LEU A 21 -46.11 -34.10 -8.60
N THR A 22 -46.49 -35.33 -8.95
CA THR A 22 -47.87 -35.64 -9.39
C THR A 22 -48.90 -35.44 -8.28
N ASN A 23 -48.57 -35.79 -7.03
CA ASN A 23 -49.44 -35.58 -5.87
C ASN A 23 -49.61 -34.09 -5.50
N ILE A 24 -48.62 -33.25 -5.81
CA ILE A 24 -48.73 -31.81 -5.63
C ILE A 24 -49.62 -31.20 -6.72
N ALA A 25 -49.48 -31.64 -7.97
CA ALA A 25 -50.31 -31.19 -9.09
C ALA A 25 -51.79 -31.59 -8.94
N SER A 26 -52.08 -32.78 -8.40
CA SER A 26 -53.46 -33.23 -8.15
C SER A 26 -54.14 -32.54 -6.96
N ARG A 27 -53.37 -31.98 -6.03
CA ARG A 27 -53.91 -31.15 -4.93
C ARG A 27 -54.31 -29.75 -5.37
N THR A 28 -53.82 -29.27 -6.51
CA THR A 28 -54.16 -27.95 -7.06
C THR A 28 -55.40 -27.93 -7.96
N SER A 29 -56.04 -29.07 -8.24
CA SER A 29 -57.15 -29.19 -9.19
C SER A 29 -58.54 -29.44 -8.58
N SER A 30 -58.70 -29.47 -7.25
CA SER A 30 -60.02 -29.55 -6.61
C SER A 30 -60.55 -28.18 -6.16
N LYS A 31 -60.88 -27.30 -7.13
CA LYS A 31 -61.82 -26.19 -6.88
C LYS A 31 -63.25 -26.70 -7.03
N ALA A 32 -63.91 -26.91 -5.90
CA ALA A 32 -65.34 -27.15 -5.81
C ALA A 32 -66.12 -25.98 -6.42
N SER A 33 -67.09 -26.33 -7.26
CA SER A 33 -68.07 -25.43 -7.86
C SER A 33 -68.99 -24.88 -6.77
N HIS A 34 -68.90 -23.56 -6.49
CA HIS A 34 -69.96 -22.84 -5.80
C HIS A 34 -70.44 -21.65 -6.65
N LYS A 35 -71.73 -21.78 -6.96
CA LYS A 35 -72.67 -20.92 -7.67
C LYS A 35 -72.56 -19.44 -7.27
N ALA A 36 -72.48 -18.57 -8.28
CA ALA A 36 -72.45 -17.12 -8.13
C ALA A 36 -73.84 -16.54 -7.81
N THR A 37 -73.89 -15.62 -6.85
CA THR A 37 -74.90 -14.54 -6.76
C THR A 37 -74.16 -13.26 -6.31
N PRO A 38 -74.50 -12.07 -6.85
CA PRO A 38 -73.79 -10.84 -6.51
C PRO A 38 -74.50 -10.11 -5.36
N ILE A 39 -73.76 -9.49 -4.44
CA ILE A 39 -74.19 -8.32 -3.65
C ILE A 39 -72.96 -7.65 -2.96
N SER A 40 -72.87 -6.34 -3.19
CA SER A 40 -72.28 -5.21 -2.44
C SER A 40 -70.94 -5.29 -1.67
N ASN A 41 -70.08 -4.33 -2.01
CA ASN A 41 -69.02 -3.63 -1.25
C ASN A 41 -68.95 -3.86 0.27
N PHE A 42 -67.74 -4.19 0.77
CA PHE A 42 -67.08 -3.50 1.90
C PHE A 42 -65.55 -3.72 1.86
N SER A 43 -64.81 -2.71 2.32
CA SER A 43 -63.36 -2.49 2.24
C SER A 43 -62.57 -3.28 3.29
N ALA A 44 -61.40 -3.83 2.91
CA ALA A 44 -60.27 -4.09 3.81
C ALA A 44 -58.95 -4.06 3.00
N PRO A 45 -57.87 -3.42 3.51
CA PRO A 45 -56.60 -3.36 2.79
C PRO A 45 -55.86 -4.70 2.96
N SER A 46 -55.85 -5.52 1.92
CA SER A 46 -54.99 -6.70 1.87
C SER A 46 -53.52 -6.27 1.87
N LYS A 47 -52.86 -6.52 2.99
CA LYS A 47 -51.41 -6.40 3.16
C LYS A 47 -50.74 -7.25 2.08
N VAL A 48 -50.15 -6.59 1.09
CA VAL A 48 -49.44 -7.24 -0.01
C VAL A 48 -48.22 -7.92 0.58
N ILE A 49 -48.30 -9.23 0.80
CA ILE A 49 -47.12 -10.05 1.08
C ILE A 49 -46.36 -10.10 -0.25
N PRO A 50 -45.13 -9.55 -0.35
CA PRO A 50 -44.39 -9.61 -1.60
C PRO A 50 -44.16 -11.07 -1.94
N SER A 51 -44.66 -11.49 -3.11
CA SER A 51 -44.41 -12.81 -3.66
C SER A 51 -42.90 -12.95 -3.89
N VAL A 52 -42.23 -13.65 -2.99
CA VAL A 52 -40.81 -13.96 -3.08
C VAL A 52 -40.62 -14.83 -4.32
N LYS A 53 -40.01 -14.25 -5.36
CA LYS A 53 -39.67 -14.96 -6.60
C LYS A 53 -38.54 -15.94 -6.28
N PHE A 54 -38.89 -17.21 -6.07
CA PHE A 54 -38.04 -18.32 -5.61
C PHE A 54 -36.66 -18.43 -6.32
N SER A 55 -36.56 -18.01 -7.58
CA SER A 55 -35.31 -17.99 -8.35
C SER A 55 -34.27 -17.01 -7.79
N ASN A 56 -34.70 -15.82 -7.37
CA ASN A 56 -33.80 -14.75 -6.95
C ASN A 56 -33.15 -15.06 -5.57
N ASP A 57 -33.90 -15.74 -4.71
CA ASP A 57 -33.39 -16.19 -3.40
C ASP A 57 -32.35 -17.29 -3.54
N THR A 58 -32.53 -18.20 -4.49
CA THR A 58 -31.57 -19.29 -4.74
C THR A 58 -30.24 -18.72 -5.23
N GLU A 59 -30.26 -17.79 -6.17
CA GLU A 59 -29.05 -17.11 -6.68
C GLU A 59 -28.34 -16.30 -5.60
N ARG A 60 -29.09 -15.54 -4.80
CA ARG A 60 -28.54 -14.78 -3.66
C ARG A 60 -27.83 -15.71 -2.67
N LEU A 61 -28.46 -16.82 -2.29
CA LEU A 61 -27.87 -17.79 -1.36
C LEU A 61 -26.64 -18.48 -1.94
N GLN A 62 -26.62 -18.76 -3.24
CA GLN A 62 -25.43 -19.28 -3.92
C GLN A 62 -24.28 -18.28 -3.88
N HIS A 63 -24.56 -17.00 -4.15
CA HIS A 63 -23.56 -15.93 -4.07
C HIS A 63 -22.98 -15.76 -2.66
N ILE A 64 -23.85 -15.76 -1.63
CA ILE A 64 -23.43 -15.73 -0.22
C ILE A 64 -22.53 -16.92 0.11
N ASN A 65 -22.93 -18.12 -0.30
CA ASN A 65 -22.13 -19.32 -0.07
C ASN A 65 -20.79 -19.28 -0.82
N ALA A 66 -20.75 -18.74 -2.03
CA ALA A 66 -19.53 -18.55 -2.78
C ALA A 66 -18.55 -17.62 -2.05
N ILE A 67 -19.05 -16.49 -1.51
CA ILE A 67 -18.24 -15.56 -0.71
C ILE A 67 -17.73 -16.23 0.56
N ARG A 68 -18.59 -16.93 1.30
CA ARG A 68 -18.21 -17.58 2.58
C ARG A 68 -17.23 -18.73 2.41
N LYS A 69 -17.28 -19.43 1.27
CA LYS A 69 -16.32 -20.49 0.91
C LYS A 69 -15.06 -19.96 0.23
N SER A 70 -14.99 -18.67 -0.07
CA SER A 70 -13.81 -18.08 -0.69
C SER A 70 -12.61 -18.08 0.28
N PRO A 71 -11.36 -18.04 -0.22
CA PRO A 71 -10.18 -18.00 0.62
C PRO A 71 -10.19 -16.81 1.58
N VAL A 72 -9.56 -16.96 2.75
CA VAL A 72 -9.49 -15.91 3.78
C VAL A 72 -9.00 -14.58 3.22
N GLY A 73 -7.99 -14.59 2.34
CA GLY A 73 -7.47 -13.37 1.70
C GLY A 73 -8.51 -12.63 0.85
N ALA A 74 -9.41 -13.35 0.16
CA ALA A 74 -10.47 -12.75 -0.63
C ALA A 74 -11.56 -12.11 0.26
N GLN A 75 -11.94 -12.80 1.33
CA GLN A 75 -12.86 -12.26 2.34
C GLN A 75 -12.26 -11.02 3.01
N LEU A 76 -10.98 -11.08 3.40
CA LEU A 76 -10.24 -9.97 4.00
C LEU A 76 -10.23 -8.74 3.09
N LYS A 77 -9.87 -8.90 1.81
CA LYS A 77 -9.87 -7.81 0.84
C LYS A 77 -11.25 -7.16 0.72
N ARG A 78 -12.31 -7.97 0.64
CA ARG A 78 -13.69 -7.48 0.52
C ARG A 78 -14.12 -6.64 1.74
N VAL A 79 -13.73 -7.06 2.94
CA VAL A 79 -13.98 -6.27 4.16
C VAL A 79 -13.21 -4.95 4.13
N ILE A 80 -11.92 -4.99 3.79
CA ILE A 80 -11.08 -3.78 3.69
C ILE A 80 -11.65 -2.78 2.68
N ASP A 81 -12.18 -3.26 1.56
CA ASP A 81 -12.76 -2.41 0.53
C ASP A 81 -13.99 -1.64 1.01
N ILE A 82 -14.90 -2.28 1.73
CA ILE A 82 -16.03 -1.57 2.35
C ILE A 82 -15.53 -0.53 3.34
N LEU A 83 -14.61 -0.91 4.23
CA LEU A 83 -14.07 0.01 5.24
C LEU A 83 -13.38 1.21 4.57
N PHE A 84 -12.71 0.98 3.44
CA PHE A 84 -12.07 2.01 2.65
C PHE A 84 -13.10 2.94 1.98
N GLU A 85 -14.11 2.40 1.30
CA GLU A 85 -15.10 3.18 0.57
C GLU A 85 -16.00 4.01 1.50
N THR A 86 -16.45 3.41 2.59
CA THR A 86 -17.41 4.04 3.52
C THR A 86 -16.74 4.95 4.54
N ARG A 87 -15.45 4.73 4.85
CA ARG A 87 -14.70 5.43 5.92
C ARG A 87 -15.38 5.35 7.29
N GLN A 88 -16.20 4.33 7.53
CA GLN A 88 -16.95 4.15 8.78
C GLN A 88 -16.44 2.92 9.55
N ALA A 89 -16.79 2.87 10.84
CA ALA A 89 -16.49 1.74 11.72
C ALA A 89 -17.67 0.76 11.74
N PHE A 90 -17.43 -0.50 11.35
CA PHE A 90 -18.46 -1.53 11.25
C PHE A 90 -18.31 -2.60 12.34
N THR A 91 -19.42 -3.12 12.84
CA THR A 91 -19.42 -4.35 13.64
C THR A 91 -19.26 -5.59 12.75
N PRO A 92 -18.83 -6.75 13.28
CA PRO A 92 -18.85 -8.02 12.54
C PRO A 92 -20.21 -8.33 11.89
N GLU A 93 -21.29 -7.95 12.56
CA GLU A 93 -22.66 -8.14 12.10
C GLU A 93 -22.96 -7.23 10.90
N ASP A 94 -22.62 -5.94 11.00
CA ASP A 94 -22.80 -4.99 9.89
C ASP A 94 -21.99 -5.40 8.65
N ILE A 95 -20.78 -5.96 8.84
CA ILE A 95 -19.93 -6.46 7.75
C ILE A 95 -20.58 -7.67 7.06
N ASN A 96 -21.18 -8.57 7.84
CA ASN A 96 -21.91 -9.70 7.28
C ASN A 96 -23.16 -9.26 6.51
N GLU A 97 -23.83 -8.20 6.94
CA GLU A 97 -24.95 -7.62 6.18
C GLU A 97 -24.49 -6.93 4.89
N ALA A 98 -23.40 -6.16 4.94
CA ALA A 98 -22.90 -5.40 3.80
C ALA A 98 -22.21 -6.26 2.73
N CYS A 99 -21.48 -7.31 3.14
CA CYS A 99 -20.69 -8.13 2.21
C CYS A 99 -20.80 -9.63 2.39
N TYR A 100 -21.70 -10.12 3.24
CA TYR A 100 -21.96 -11.55 3.43
C TYR A 100 -20.77 -12.36 3.98
N VAL A 101 -19.75 -11.66 4.47
CA VAL A 101 -18.57 -12.22 5.11
C VAL A 101 -18.86 -12.38 6.60
N ASP A 102 -18.83 -13.62 7.08
CA ASP A 102 -19.03 -13.92 8.49
C ASP A 102 -17.69 -13.99 9.22
N ILE A 103 -17.36 -12.91 9.92
CA ILE A 103 -16.10 -12.77 10.66
C ILE A 103 -16.13 -13.61 11.94
N ASN A 104 -17.30 -13.73 12.59
CA ASN A 104 -17.43 -14.39 13.89
C ASN A 104 -17.24 -15.91 13.79
N SER A 105 -17.71 -16.53 12.70
CA SER A 105 -17.50 -17.97 12.48
C SER A 105 -16.09 -18.31 11.99
N ASN A 106 -15.37 -17.36 11.40
CA ASN A 106 -14.04 -17.56 10.83
C ASN A 106 -12.93 -16.89 11.67
N LYS A 107 -12.42 -17.62 12.67
CA LYS A 107 -11.34 -17.14 13.54
C LYS A 107 -10.09 -16.68 12.77
N ALA A 108 -9.70 -17.40 11.71
CA ALA A 108 -8.52 -17.05 10.92
C ALA A 108 -8.68 -15.70 10.22
N LEU A 109 -9.90 -15.38 9.75
CA LEU A 109 -10.21 -14.08 9.17
C LEU A 109 -10.17 -12.98 10.22
N PHE A 110 -10.77 -13.20 11.38
CA PHE A 110 -10.75 -12.23 12.49
C PHE A 110 -9.31 -11.89 12.92
N ASP A 111 -8.47 -12.92 13.11
CA ASP A 111 -7.05 -12.73 13.46
C ASP A 111 -6.28 -12.01 12.35
N SER A 112 -6.59 -12.32 11.07
CA SER A 112 -5.98 -11.65 9.91
C SER A 112 -6.38 -10.18 9.80
N LEU A 113 -7.65 -9.85 10.07
CA LEU A 113 -8.15 -8.47 10.12
C LEU A 113 -7.48 -7.69 11.24
N LYS A 114 -7.42 -8.26 12.44
CA LYS A 114 -6.83 -7.62 13.62
C LYS A 114 -5.34 -7.33 13.46
N ASN A 115 -4.60 -8.20 12.76
CA ASN A 115 -3.17 -8.03 12.52
C ASN A 115 -2.86 -7.22 11.25
N ASN A 116 -3.87 -6.78 10.50
CA ASN A 116 -3.66 -6.06 9.25
C ASN A 116 -3.21 -4.62 9.50
N THR A 117 -2.30 -4.10 8.67
CA THR A 117 -1.83 -2.70 8.78
C THR A 117 -2.87 -1.67 8.35
N LYS A 118 -3.86 -2.08 7.54
CA LYS A 118 -4.93 -1.23 7.00
C LYS A 118 -6.24 -1.28 7.77
N VAL A 119 -6.31 -2.04 8.86
CA VAL A 119 -7.51 -2.18 9.68
C VAL A 119 -7.16 -1.93 11.13
N HIS A 120 -8.02 -1.18 11.82
CA HIS A 120 -7.96 -1.01 13.27
C HIS A 120 -9.18 -1.68 13.90
N TYR A 121 -8.99 -2.31 15.06
CA TYR A 121 -10.06 -3.00 15.78
C TYR A 121 -10.15 -2.49 17.21
N ASP A 122 -11.29 -1.90 17.56
CA ASP A 122 -11.52 -1.24 18.86
C ASP A 122 -12.01 -2.22 19.95
N GLY A 123 -11.98 -3.53 19.70
CA GLY A 123 -12.59 -4.55 20.56
C GLY A 123 -14.08 -4.80 20.29
N ARG A 124 -14.71 -3.96 19.47
CA ARG A 124 -16.10 -4.15 19.01
C ARG A 124 -16.29 -3.90 17.52
N ARG A 125 -15.61 -2.90 16.97
CA ARG A 125 -15.76 -2.46 15.58
C ARG A 125 -14.44 -2.50 14.83
N PHE A 126 -14.52 -2.67 13.52
CA PHE A 126 -13.42 -2.54 12.59
C PHE A 126 -13.54 -1.22 11.82
N CYS A 127 -12.45 -0.47 11.72
CA CYS A 127 -12.37 0.73 10.90
C CYS A 127 -11.12 0.70 10.00
N TYR A 128 -11.16 1.45 8.90
CA TYR A 128 -10.01 1.59 8.01
C TYR A 128 -8.90 2.39 8.70
N LYS A 129 -7.66 1.92 8.55
CA LYS A 129 -6.46 2.59 9.05
C LYS A 129 -5.55 2.95 7.89
N SER A 130 -5.43 4.25 7.62
CA SER A 130 -4.42 4.78 6.70
C SER A 130 -3.02 4.70 7.32
N LYS A 131 -1.98 4.90 6.50
CA LYS A 131 -0.60 4.94 7.02
C LYS A 131 -0.40 6.14 7.96
N TYR A 132 -0.99 7.28 7.57
CA TYR A 132 -1.03 8.50 8.35
C TYR A 132 -2.49 8.87 8.62
N ASP A 133 -2.83 8.98 9.90
CA ASP A 133 -4.14 9.44 10.37
C ASP A 133 -4.23 10.96 10.15
N LEU A 134 -4.82 11.37 9.03
CA LEU A 134 -4.96 12.76 8.63
C LEU A 134 -6.42 13.05 8.36
N ASN A 135 -6.92 14.14 8.95
CA ASN A 135 -8.31 14.56 8.84
C ASN A 135 -8.50 15.82 7.97
N GLY A 136 -7.42 16.34 7.38
CA GLY A 136 -7.51 17.47 6.46
C GLY A 136 -6.18 18.09 6.04
N LYS A 137 -6.30 19.18 5.28
CA LYS A 137 -5.21 19.91 4.62
C LYS A 137 -4.12 20.43 5.58
N ASP A 138 -4.49 20.95 6.74
CA ASP A 138 -3.52 21.54 7.67
C ASP A 138 -2.60 20.48 8.30
N GLN A 139 -3.18 19.32 8.63
CA GLN A 139 -2.42 18.17 9.13
C GLN A 139 -1.53 17.59 8.04
N LEU A 140 -2.03 17.53 6.80
CA LEU A 140 -1.24 17.12 5.63
C LEU A 140 -0.02 18.03 5.43
N LEU A 141 -0.21 19.36 5.45
CA LEU A 141 0.89 20.31 5.32
C LEU A 141 1.91 20.19 6.46
N SER A 142 1.41 19.99 7.69
CA SER A 142 2.26 19.79 8.87
C SER A 142 3.10 18.51 8.74
N LEU A 143 2.50 17.44 8.21
CA LEU A 143 3.18 16.19 7.93
C LEU A 143 4.27 16.38 6.87
N ILE A 144 3.95 17.00 5.73
CA ILE A 144 4.90 17.23 4.63
C ILE A 144 6.12 18.02 5.12
N ARG A 145 5.93 19.05 5.94
CA ARG A 145 7.04 19.84 6.53
C ARG A 145 7.96 19.03 7.44
N LYS A 146 7.48 17.93 8.02
CA LYS A 146 8.28 17.05 8.87
C LYS A 146 9.19 16.11 8.06
N TYR A 147 8.90 15.92 6.77
CA TYR A 147 9.63 15.05 5.86
C TYR A 147 10.30 15.87 4.76
N PRO A 148 11.47 16.50 5.02
CA PRO A 148 12.17 17.30 4.01
C PRO A 148 12.66 16.46 2.83
N GLU A 149 12.89 15.16 3.04
CA GLU A 149 13.29 14.19 2.01
C GLU A 149 12.15 13.84 1.02
N GLY A 150 10.94 14.33 1.28
CA GLY A 150 9.76 14.07 0.46
C GLY A 150 8.85 12.98 1.02
N LEU A 151 7.57 13.08 0.65
CA LEU A 151 6.50 12.18 1.06
C LEU A 151 5.80 11.61 -0.18
N GLN A 152 5.70 10.28 -0.26
CA GLN A 152 5.05 9.61 -1.39
C GLN A 152 3.53 9.84 -1.34
N VAL A 153 2.95 10.28 -2.45
CA VAL A 153 1.49 10.51 -2.54
C VAL A 153 0.71 9.21 -2.32
N VAL A 154 1.25 8.06 -2.75
CA VAL A 154 0.62 6.73 -2.59
C VAL A 154 0.36 6.38 -1.13
N GLU A 155 1.16 6.91 -0.20
CA GLU A 155 1.04 6.62 1.23
C GLU A 155 0.03 7.50 1.95
N VAL A 156 -0.37 8.60 1.32
CA VAL A 156 -1.21 9.63 1.92
C VAL A 156 -2.55 9.73 1.21
N LYS A 157 -2.64 9.29 -0.06
CA LYS A 157 -3.86 9.30 -0.88
C LYS A 157 -5.04 8.58 -0.22
N ASP A 158 -4.78 7.64 0.69
CA ASP A 158 -5.79 6.86 1.38
C ASP A 158 -6.19 7.43 2.75
N SER A 159 -5.58 8.53 3.20
CA SER A 159 -5.90 9.14 4.49
C SER A 159 -7.31 9.72 4.54
N TYR A 160 -7.71 10.51 3.54
CA TYR A 160 -9.05 11.08 3.41
C TYR A 160 -9.41 11.35 1.95
N THR A 161 -10.67 11.63 1.66
CA THR A 161 -11.20 11.65 0.28
C THR A 161 -10.63 12.78 -0.59
N SER A 162 -10.44 13.98 -0.03
CA SER A 162 -9.98 15.17 -0.77
C SER A 162 -8.45 15.36 -0.80
N VAL A 163 -7.65 14.36 -0.41
CA VAL A 163 -6.17 14.50 -0.31
C VAL A 163 -5.55 15.03 -1.60
N ILE A 164 -5.99 14.52 -2.76
CA ILE A 164 -5.42 14.90 -4.06
C ILE A 164 -5.74 16.35 -4.38
N GLU A 165 -6.98 16.78 -4.12
CA GLU A 165 -7.42 18.17 -4.31
C GLU A 165 -6.67 19.12 -3.38
N ASP A 166 -6.50 18.73 -2.12
CA ASP A 166 -5.77 19.50 -1.13
C ASP A 166 -4.28 19.60 -1.46
N LEU A 167 -3.65 18.53 -1.97
CA LEU A 167 -2.28 18.56 -2.49
C LEU A 167 -2.14 19.51 -3.67
N GLN A 168 -3.09 19.49 -4.62
CA GLN A 168 -3.10 20.43 -5.74
C GLN A 168 -3.29 21.87 -5.26
N ALA A 169 -4.16 22.10 -4.27
CA ALA A 169 -4.35 23.41 -3.67
C ALA A 169 -3.09 23.91 -2.93
N LEU A 170 -2.37 23.02 -2.23
CA LEU A 170 -1.09 23.35 -1.59
C LEU A 170 -0.01 23.68 -2.63
N LYS A 171 0.02 22.96 -3.75
CA LYS A 171 0.92 23.23 -4.89
C LYS A 171 0.59 24.59 -5.52
N ALA A 172 -0.68 24.87 -5.78
CA ALA A 172 -1.13 26.15 -6.33
C ALA A 172 -0.83 27.32 -5.39
N ALA A 173 -0.93 27.10 -4.07
CA ALA A 173 -0.52 28.07 -3.06
C ALA A 173 1.01 28.22 -2.94
N GLY A 174 1.80 27.42 -3.66
CA GLY A 174 3.25 27.43 -3.60
C GLY A 174 3.83 26.95 -2.26
N GLN A 175 3.05 26.20 -1.46
CA GLN A 175 3.49 25.69 -0.15
C GLN A 175 4.20 24.34 -0.25
N VAL A 176 4.00 23.62 -1.36
CA VAL A 176 4.61 22.31 -1.61
C VAL A 176 5.01 22.18 -3.08
N TRP A 177 6.05 21.39 -3.34
CA TRP A 177 6.42 20.94 -4.68
C TRP A 177 5.89 19.53 -4.90
N LEU A 178 5.21 19.32 -6.02
CA LEU A 178 4.76 17.99 -6.46
C LEU A 178 5.60 17.59 -7.66
N LEU A 179 6.39 16.54 -7.49
CA LEU A 179 7.30 16.01 -8.51
C LEU A 179 6.86 14.60 -8.89
N SER A 180 6.58 14.39 -10.16
CA SER A 180 6.25 13.07 -10.71
C SER A 180 7.53 12.34 -11.05
N ASN A 181 7.73 11.15 -10.49
CA ASN A 181 8.83 10.29 -10.89
C ASN A 181 8.45 9.57 -12.19
N MET A 182 9.18 9.83 -13.27
CA MET A 182 8.89 9.23 -14.58
C MET A 182 9.09 7.70 -14.60
N ASP A 183 9.98 7.16 -13.75
CA ASP A 183 10.27 5.73 -13.71
C ASP A 183 9.24 4.94 -12.88
N SER A 184 8.84 5.47 -11.72
CA SER A 184 7.88 4.77 -10.83
C SER A 184 6.42 5.18 -11.04
N GLN A 185 6.15 6.24 -11.81
CA GLN A 185 4.82 6.88 -11.93
C GLN A 185 4.22 7.30 -10.58
N GLU A 186 5.03 7.37 -9.53
CA GLU A 186 4.61 7.78 -8.20
C GLU A 186 4.99 9.24 -8.00
N ASP A 187 4.00 10.03 -7.60
CA ASP A 187 4.23 11.43 -7.24
C ASP A 187 4.83 11.51 -5.83
N ILE A 188 5.82 12.40 -5.68
CA ILE A 188 6.45 12.72 -4.39
C ILE A 188 6.21 14.20 -4.09
N VAL A 189 5.79 14.47 -2.86
CA VAL A 189 5.50 15.82 -2.36
C VAL A 189 6.62 16.28 -1.46
N TYR A 190 7.17 17.45 -1.74
CA TYR A 190 8.21 18.09 -0.94
C TYR A 190 7.69 19.40 -0.32
N PRO A 191 8.11 19.75 0.90
CA PRO A 191 7.79 21.05 1.46
C PRO A 191 8.49 22.16 0.67
N ASN A 192 7.76 23.26 0.39
CA ASN A 192 8.38 24.50 -0.09
C ASN A 192 8.52 25.47 1.07
N ASP A 193 9.73 26.02 1.28
CA ASP A 193 9.94 27.06 2.28
C ASP A 193 9.47 28.42 1.71
N PRO A 194 8.41 29.05 2.27
CA PRO A 194 7.92 30.32 1.77
C PRO A 194 8.95 31.45 1.87
N LYS A 195 9.98 31.32 2.71
CA LYS A 195 11.03 32.34 2.89
C LYS A 195 11.91 32.53 1.66
N VAL A 196 11.95 31.56 0.73
CA VAL A 196 12.87 31.54 -0.41
C VAL A 196 12.11 31.73 -1.73
N THR A 197 11.05 32.54 -1.72
CA THR A 197 10.27 32.80 -2.95
C THR A 197 10.95 33.89 -3.79
N ILE A 198 11.85 33.49 -4.69
CA ILE A 198 12.48 34.39 -5.67
C ILE A 198 11.73 34.26 -7.00
N LYS A 199 11.07 35.34 -7.43
CA LYS A 199 10.47 35.41 -8.77
C LYS A 199 11.53 35.92 -9.74
N VAL A 200 11.73 35.18 -10.82
CA VAL A 200 12.68 35.49 -11.89
C VAL A 200 11.95 35.40 -13.22
N ASP A 201 12.13 36.39 -14.08
CA ASP A 201 11.53 36.42 -15.41
C ASP A 201 12.10 35.30 -16.31
N ASP A 202 11.29 34.83 -17.25
CA ASP A 202 11.67 33.72 -18.11
C ASP A 202 12.84 34.07 -19.03
N ASP A 203 12.94 35.31 -19.49
CA ASP A 203 14.08 35.81 -20.27
C ASP A 203 15.40 35.72 -19.48
N LEU A 204 15.37 36.04 -18.18
CA LEU A 204 16.55 35.95 -17.32
C LEU A 204 16.93 34.48 -17.03
N LYS A 205 15.94 33.59 -16.90
CA LYS A 205 16.18 32.14 -16.81
C LYS A 205 16.82 31.61 -18.09
N GLN A 206 16.37 32.07 -19.25
CA GLN A 206 16.91 31.65 -20.54
C GLN A 206 18.33 32.15 -20.73
N LEU A 207 18.59 33.43 -20.42
CA LEU A 207 19.94 34.00 -20.43
C LEU A 207 20.87 33.20 -19.51
N PHE A 208 20.44 32.93 -18.28
CA PHE A 208 21.24 32.17 -17.31
C PHE A 208 21.59 30.76 -17.83
N ARG A 209 20.63 30.05 -18.43
CA ARG A 209 20.86 28.72 -19.03
C ARG A 209 21.74 28.75 -20.27
N GLY A 210 21.73 29.87 -21.01
CA GLY A 210 22.54 30.07 -22.21
C GLY A 210 23.99 30.46 -21.95
N ILE A 211 24.33 30.87 -20.72
CA ILE A 211 25.72 31.15 -20.34
C ILE A 211 26.46 29.82 -20.24
N GLU A 212 27.29 29.53 -21.24
CA GLU A 212 28.19 28.38 -21.20
C GLU A 212 29.33 28.63 -20.21
N LEU A 213 29.37 27.82 -19.15
CA LEU A 213 30.47 27.81 -18.19
C LEU A 213 31.64 27.00 -18.77
N PRO A 214 32.89 27.49 -18.63
CA PRO A 214 34.07 26.71 -18.98
C PRO A 214 34.05 25.35 -18.24
N ARG A 215 34.33 24.27 -18.95
CA ARG A 215 34.33 22.92 -18.33
C ARG A 215 35.53 22.71 -17.41
N ASP A 216 36.66 23.36 -17.71
CA ASP A 216 37.88 23.21 -16.93
C ASP A 216 37.95 24.25 -15.80
N MET A 217 38.20 23.77 -14.58
CA MET A 217 38.31 24.61 -13.38
C MET A 217 39.43 25.66 -13.48
N VAL A 218 40.49 25.41 -14.26
CA VAL A 218 41.58 26.38 -14.44
C VAL A 218 41.13 27.56 -15.31
N ASP A 219 40.27 27.32 -16.29
CA ASP A 219 39.73 28.38 -17.13
C ASP A 219 38.71 29.22 -16.36
N ILE A 220 37.87 28.59 -15.52
CA ILE A 220 37.01 29.31 -14.57
C ILE A 220 37.84 30.20 -13.63
N GLU A 221 38.94 29.69 -13.08
CA GLU A 221 39.82 30.47 -12.19
C GLU A 221 40.49 31.65 -12.90
N LYS A 222 40.94 31.47 -14.16
CA LYS A 222 41.50 32.54 -14.98
C LYS A 222 40.46 33.61 -15.29
N ASP A 223 39.23 33.21 -15.65
CA ASP A 223 38.15 34.15 -15.95
C ASP A 223 37.69 34.91 -14.70
N LEU A 224 37.64 34.26 -13.54
CA LEU A 224 37.38 34.93 -12.26
C LEU A 224 38.48 35.96 -11.93
N GLN A 225 39.76 35.60 -12.09
CA GLN A 225 40.88 36.52 -11.86
C GLN A 225 40.89 37.68 -12.85
N LYS A 226 40.61 37.43 -14.13
CA LYS A 226 40.48 38.47 -15.17
C LYS A 226 39.37 39.47 -14.84
N ASN A 227 38.29 39.00 -14.23
CA ASN A 227 37.18 39.83 -13.77
C ASN A 227 37.36 40.38 -12.33
N GLY A 228 38.56 40.24 -11.74
CA GLY A 228 38.90 40.79 -10.42
C GLY A 228 38.28 40.06 -9.22
N MET A 229 37.66 38.89 -9.43
CA MET A 229 37.11 38.04 -8.37
C MET A 229 38.16 37.04 -7.88
N LYS A 230 38.25 36.83 -6.56
CA LYS A 230 39.15 35.84 -5.97
C LYS A 230 38.57 34.43 -6.18
N PRO A 231 39.27 33.52 -6.88
CA PRO A 231 38.75 32.17 -7.05
C PRO A 231 38.70 31.42 -5.72
N ALA A 232 37.61 30.68 -5.49
CA ALA A 232 37.42 29.89 -4.26
C ALA A 232 38.38 28.70 -4.16
N THR A 233 38.90 28.23 -5.30
CA THR A 233 39.89 27.15 -5.39
C THR A 233 41.11 27.64 -6.15
N ASN A 234 42.26 27.01 -5.92
CA ASN A 234 43.51 27.29 -6.63
C ASN A 234 43.98 25.99 -7.32
N THR A 235 43.20 25.57 -8.31
CA THR A 235 43.34 24.31 -9.05
C THR A 235 44.60 24.33 -9.90
N ALA A 236 44.99 25.48 -10.45
CA ALA A 236 46.26 25.64 -11.16
C ALA A 236 47.46 25.28 -10.27
N ARG A 237 47.50 25.79 -9.03
CA ARG A 237 48.55 25.46 -8.06
C ARG A 237 48.52 23.98 -7.66
N ARG A 238 47.33 23.38 -7.56
CA ARG A 238 47.15 21.97 -7.20
C ARG A 238 47.59 21.03 -8.32
N ARG A 239 47.32 21.35 -9.59
CA ARG A 239 47.83 20.59 -10.75
C ARG A 239 49.34 20.73 -10.90
N ALA A 240 49.87 21.94 -10.79
CA ALA A 240 51.31 22.17 -10.81
C ALA A 240 52.03 21.38 -9.69
N MET A 241 51.45 21.34 -8.49
CA MET A 241 51.98 20.50 -7.41
C MET A 241 51.88 19.00 -7.70
N ALA A 242 50.81 18.52 -8.33
CA ALA A 242 50.62 17.12 -8.67
C ALA A 242 51.54 16.65 -9.81
N GLU A 243 51.83 17.53 -10.78
CA GLU A 243 52.78 17.28 -11.87
C GLU A 243 54.23 17.33 -11.37
N VAL A 244 54.56 18.27 -10.48
CA VAL A 244 55.89 18.35 -9.82
C VAL A 244 56.12 17.18 -8.85
N HIS A 245 55.06 16.65 -8.22
CA HIS A 245 55.13 15.50 -7.30
C HIS A 245 54.65 14.19 -7.93
N GLY A 246 54.91 13.99 -9.23
CA GLY A 246 54.51 12.80 -10.00
C GLY A 246 54.37 11.54 -9.14
N ILE A 247 53.13 11.12 -8.91
CA ILE A 247 52.73 9.86 -8.25
C ILE A 247 53.64 9.45 -7.08
N THR A 248 53.86 10.29 -6.07
CA THR A 248 54.26 9.75 -4.77
C THR A 248 52.98 9.39 -4.01
N SER A 249 52.53 8.15 -4.21
CA SER A 249 51.61 7.53 -3.26
C SER A 249 52.18 7.76 -1.86
N LYS A 250 51.45 8.47 -1.00
CA LYS A 250 51.85 8.62 0.40
C LYS A 250 52.05 7.20 0.95
N PRO A 251 53.22 6.84 1.52
CA PRO A 251 53.38 5.53 2.09
C PRO A 251 52.36 5.42 3.23
N LYS A 252 51.38 4.52 3.08
CA LYS A 252 50.54 4.08 4.21
C LYS A 252 51.50 3.76 5.36
N PRO A 253 51.27 4.27 6.59
CA PRO A 253 52.13 3.93 7.70
C PRO A 253 52.14 2.40 7.81
N LYS A 254 53.30 1.79 7.57
CA LYS A 254 53.50 0.36 7.84
C LYS A 254 53.09 0.17 9.29
N LYS A 255 52.00 -0.58 9.52
CA LYS A 255 51.73 -1.16 10.84
C LYS A 255 53.04 -1.78 11.29
N LYS A 256 53.66 -1.25 12.36
CA LYS A 256 54.76 -1.94 13.02
C LYS A 256 54.25 -3.34 13.31
N ARG A 257 54.86 -4.35 12.69
CA ARG A 257 54.60 -5.75 13.02
C ARG A 257 54.85 -5.84 14.52
N GLY A 258 53.82 -6.21 15.28
CA GLY A 258 53.94 -6.34 16.73
C GLY A 258 55.11 -7.25 17.06
N GLU A 259 56.07 -6.73 17.83
CA GLU A 259 57.15 -7.55 18.36
C GLU A 259 56.53 -8.68 19.19
N ILE A 260 56.93 -9.90 18.86
CA ILE A 260 56.49 -11.11 19.54
C ILE A 260 57.07 -11.04 20.96
N THR A 261 56.25 -10.67 21.94
CA THR A 261 56.68 -10.67 23.35
C THR A 261 56.70 -12.11 23.89
N LYS A 262 57.52 -12.36 24.92
CA LYS A 262 57.76 -13.67 25.57
C LYS A 262 56.48 -14.43 26.02
N ARG A 263 55.31 -13.77 25.99
CA ARG A 263 54.02 -14.33 26.38
C ARG A 263 53.19 -14.87 25.19
N THR A 264 53.68 -14.74 23.96
CA THR A 264 52.99 -15.20 22.76
C THR A 264 53.33 -16.67 22.49
N LYS A 265 52.32 -17.53 22.34
CA LYS A 265 52.52 -18.97 22.09
C LYS A 265 53.12 -19.18 20.69
N LEU A 266 54.39 -19.55 20.63
CA LEU A 266 55.09 -19.93 19.39
C LEU A 266 54.65 -21.32 18.94
N THR A 267 54.22 -21.44 17.69
CA THR A 267 53.91 -22.73 17.05
C THR A 267 55.13 -23.37 16.38
N ASN A 268 56.24 -22.63 16.23
CA ASN A 268 57.45 -23.05 15.52
C ASN A 268 58.64 -23.29 16.48
N ALA A 269 58.46 -24.20 17.45
CA ALA A 269 59.48 -24.46 18.49
C ALA A 269 60.75 -25.17 17.98
N HIS A 270 60.73 -25.74 16.77
CA HIS A 270 61.82 -26.53 16.20
C HIS A 270 62.83 -25.69 15.39
N LEU A 271 62.65 -24.37 15.28
CA LEU A 271 63.55 -23.45 14.57
C LEU A 271 64.03 -22.32 15.51
N PRO A 272 65.00 -22.59 16.40
CA PRO A 272 65.40 -21.65 17.46
C PRO A 272 66.15 -20.42 16.92
N GLU A 273 66.77 -20.50 15.75
CA GLU A 273 67.51 -19.38 15.14
C GLU A 273 66.65 -18.15 14.86
N LEU A 274 65.36 -18.35 14.57
CA LEU A 274 64.40 -17.29 14.25
C LEU A 274 64.01 -16.42 15.46
N PHE A 275 64.43 -16.79 16.68
CA PHE A 275 63.98 -16.17 17.92
C PHE A 275 65.13 -15.72 18.83
N GLN A 276 66.39 -15.79 18.37
CA GLN A 276 67.57 -15.43 19.15
C GLN A 276 67.53 -13.98 19.65
N HIS A 277 66.90 -13.08 18.89
CA HIS A 277 66.77 -11.65 19.20
C HIS A 277 65.82 -11.36 20.38
N LEU A 278 65.09 -12.35 20.91
CA LEU A 278 64.18 -12.19 22.05
C LEU A 278 64.83 -12.43 23.42
N ASN A 279 66.08 -12.89 23.44
CA ASN A 279 66.81 -13.27 24.67
C ASN A 279 67.90 -12.26 25.09
N THR A 280 68.06 -11.15 24.38
CA THR A 280 68.86 -9.98 24.82
C THR A 280 68.01 -8.97 25.56
#